data_AF-A0A2E8H4K5-F1
#
_entry.id   AF-A0A2E8H4K5-F1
#
_cell.length_a   1.000
_cell.length_b   1.000
_cell.length_c   1.000
_cell.angle_alpha   90.00
_cell.angle_beta   90.00
_cell.angle_gamma   90.00
#
_symmetry.space_group_name_H-M   'P 1'
#
loop_
_entity.id
_entity.type
_entity.pdbx_description
1 polymer ?
#
loop_
_entity_poly.entity_id
_entity_poly.type
_entity_poly.pdbx_seq_one_letter_code
_entity_poly.pdbx_strand_id
1 'polypeptide(L)'
;MLYMSGRQSIGSYGILALHSALLKKNSEIHDGSVGVNDFSPPPYQSDGVEFVVGIGSRTDEDVRLTGPQVKVKSNAMIDGLLAYHDLVSVGSGVVIGQEAQLAVPNWPLFTEAELPEFVSGVPGTAVIDVSQGGTESLTPGAYDLVKVRKNGSLTLEAGEYSIREFDAGDFTTTYFEGPTQLLVKERFQVSKQSVFGPDPQSQISATDILVYVEGINGINGNVGSTPKAAKIGLGARLQANVYAPNGTVYLRQNSNSTGAFIGKWVIVGIGAEVTGRNGWTSAPASKSLAPILSDLAARMSPRQDLQHGSFPNPSNPATLIHFSVNQRTSVRLTIYNALGQRVATLMDDVVESGQHRVRWDGVDARGRHVATGVYLYRLATFAGAATGRIVLMR
;
A
#
# COMPACT_ATOMS: atom_id res chain seq x y z
N MET A 1 6.94 -14.04 17.53
CA MET A 1 7.60 -12.88 18.17
C MET A 1 8.68 -12.32 17.23
N LEU A 2 8.27 -11.91 16.03
CA LEU A 2 8.99 -11.08 15.06
C LEU A 2 7.96 -10.02 14.63
N TYR A 3 8.36 -8.87 14.09
CA TYR A 3 7.52 -7.68 13.77
C TYR A 3 7.33 -6.64 14.88
N MET A 4 8.39 -6.30 15.61
CA MET A 4 8.47 -5.01 16.30
C MET A 4 9.86 -4.40 16.12
N SER A 5 10.30 -4.20 14.86
CA SER A 5 11.30 -3.16 14.63
C SER A 5 10.62 -1.82 14.94
N GLY A 6 10.90 -1.29 16.13
CA GLY A 6 10.37 -0.04 16.65
C GLY A 6 10.92 1.18 15.94
N ARG A 7 10.96 1.19 14.62
CA ARG A 7 11.42 2.31 13.80
C ARG A 7 10.44 2.49 12.65
N GLN A 8 9.78 3.66 12.60
CA GLN A 8 9.22 4.14 11.34
C GLN A 8 10.39 4.71 10.55
N SER A 9 10.76 4.03 9.47
CA SER A 9 11.68 4.55 8.46
C SER A 9 10.86 4.96 7.26
N ILE A 10 11.17 6.09 6.64
CA ILE A 10 10.46 6.49 5.43
C ILE A 10 10.54 5.43 4.32
N GLY A 11 11.65 4.66 4.30
CA GLY A 11 11.87 3.57 3.35
C GLY A 11 10.85 2.43 3.46
N SER A 12 10.11 2.32 4.57
CA SER A 12 9.03 1.32 4.70
C SER A 12 7.71 1.77 4.09
N TYR A 13 7.56 3.02 3.65
CA TYR A 13 6.32 3.55 3.11
C TYR A 13 6.27 3.38 1.59
N GLY A 14 5.22 2.71 1.12
CA GLY A 14 4.81 2.70 -0.29
C GLY A 14 3.88 3.88 -0.62
N ILE A 15 3.17 4.41 0.38
CA ILE A 15 2.36 5.61 0.26
C ILE A 15 2.63 6.51 1.47
N LEU A 16 3.03 7.76 1.24
CA LEU A 16 3.12 8.78 2.28
C LEU A 16 2.37 10.03 1.83
N ALA A 17 1.16 10.21 2.36
CA ALA A 17 0.44 11.45 2.17
C ALA A 17 0.92 12.48 3.19
N LEU A 18 1.39 13.63 2.73
CA LEU A 18 1.83 14.70 3.62
C LEU A 18 0.64 15.31 4.37
N HIS A 19 -0.58 15.24 3.83
CA HIS A 19 -1.79 15.78 4.46
C HIS A 19 -2.95 14.77 4.54
N SER A 20 -3.33 14.09 3.45
CA SER A 20 -4.43 13.10 3.52
C SER A 20 -4.32 11.99 2.50
N ALA A 21 -4.73 10.79 2.89
CA ALA A 21 -4.78 9.60 2.06
C ALA A 21 -6.22 9.09 1.90
N LEU A 22 -6.58 8.70 0.68
CA LEU A 22 -7.88 8.10 0.37
C LEU A 22 -7.69 6.81 -0.42
N LEU A 23 -7.98 5.67 0.21
CA LEU A 23 -8.16 4.40 -0.46
C LEU A 23 -9.62 4.27 -0.88
N LYS A 24 -9.91 4.26 -2.18
CA LYS A 24 -11.28 4.11 -2.69
C LYS A 24 -11.69 2.64 -2.72
N LYS A 25 -12.98 2.42 -2.97
CA LYS A 25 -13.63 1.10 -2.95
C LYS A 25 -12.79 0.02 -3.65
N ASN A 26 -12.60 -1.13 -2.99
CA ASN A 26 -11.90 -2.30 -3.49
C ASN A 26 -10.44 -2.05 -3.92
N SER A 27 -9.79 -0.99 -3.43
CA SER A 27 -8.34 -0.82 -3.64
C SER A 27 -7.55 -1.85 -2.82
N GLU A 28 -6.40 -2.27 -3.32
CA GLU A 28 -5.55 -3.27 -2.66
C GLU A 28 -4.12 -2.74 -2.47
N ILE A 29 -3.59 -2.91 -1.26
CA ILE A 29 -2.19 -2.57 -0.92
C ILE A 29 -1.47 -3.88 -0.54
N HIS A 30 -0.53 -4.30 -1.37
CA HIS A 30 0.16 -5.58 -1.23
C HIS A 30 1.48 -5.48 -0.47
N ASP A 31 2.13 -4.31 -0.52
CA ASP A 31 3.44 -4.08 0.07
C ASP A 31 3.63 -2.59 0.36
N GLY A 32 4.52 -2.26 1.29
CA GLY A 32 4.78 -0.91 1.75
C GLY A 32 3.68 -0.31 2.63
N SER A 33 4.09 0.37 3.69
CA SER A 33 3.19 1.05 4.62
C SER A 33 2.50 2.26 3.96
N VAL A 34 1.34 2.62 4.49
CA VAL A 34 0.58 3.82 4.13
C VAL A 34 0.55 4.76 5.33
N GLY A 35 1.04 5.98 5.14
CA GLY A 35 1.14 6.99 6.21
C GLY A 35 0.44 8.29 5.84
N VAL A 36 -0.18 8.92 6.84
CA VAL A 36 -0.59 10.33 6.80
C VAL A 36 0.31 11.11 7.76
N ASN A 37 1.09 12.02 7.20
CA ASN A 37 2.18 12.68 7.90
C ASN A 37 1.72 13.76 8.87
N ASP A 38 0.75 14.58 8.48
CA ASP A 38 0.29 15.74 9.25
C ASP A 38 -0.96 15.42 10.09
N PHE A 39 -1.12 16.14 11.20
CA PHE A 39 -2.29 16.15 12.05
C PHE A 39 -3.00 17.50 11.85
N SER A 40 -3.79 17.61 10.78
CA SER A 40 -4.57 18.80 10.50
C SER A 40 -5.90 18.43 9.82
N PRO A 41 -7.00 19.14 10.12
CA PRO A 41 -8.31 18.82 9.55
C PRO A 41 -8.24 18.78 8.02
N PRO A 42 -8.82 17.77 7.36
CA PRO A 42 -8.76 17.68 5.91
C PRO A 42 -9.47 18.88 5.29
N PRO A 43 -8.85 19.61 4.34
CA PRO A 43 -9.43 20.84 3.79
C PRO A 43 -10.77 20.58 3.11
N TYR A 44 -10.95 19.39 2.50
CA TYR A 44 -12.20 18.95 1.89
C TYR A 44 -12.25 17.41 1.80
N GLN A 45 -13.00 16.76 2.68
CA GLN A 45 -13.50 15.40 2.43
C GLN A 45 -14.95 15.30 2.93
N SER A 46 -15.84 14.70 2.14
CA SER A 46 -17.19 14.33 2.58
C SER A 46 -17.18 13.38 3.79
N ASP A 47 -16.03 12.73 4.03
CA ASP A 47 -15.84 11.76 5.11
C ASP A 47 -15.25 12.35 6.39
N GLY A 48 -14.74 13.59 6.36
CA GLY A 48 -14.32 14.36 7.54
C GLY A 48 -13.03 13.92 8.25
N VAL A 49 -12.22 13.03 7.66
CA VAL A 49 -10.98 12.52 8.26
C VAL A 49 -9.79 12.58 7.28
N GLU A 50 -8.57 12.54 7.79
CA GLU A 50 -7.35 12.60 6.99
C GLU A 50 -7.00 11.27 6.31
N PHE A 51 -7.42 10.13 6.87
CA PHE A 51 -7.19 8.83 6.27
C PHE A 51 -8.48 8.01 6.13
N VAL A 52 -8.88 7.72 4.89
CA VAL A 52 -10.02 6.85 4.61
C VAL A 52 -9.56 5.53 3.99
N VAL A 53 -9.99 4.42 4.61
CA VAL A 53 -9.95 3.07 4.04
C VAL A 53 -11.33 2.74 3.46
N GLY A 54 -11.41 2.68 2.14
CA GLY A 54 -12.64 2.55 1.38
C GLY A 54 -13.36 1.21 1.55
N ILE A 55 -14.60 1.16 1.07
CA ILE A 55 -15.44 -0.05 1.13
C ILE A 55 -14.73 -1.20 0.42
N GLY A 56 -14.59 -2.35 1.07
CA GLY A 56 -13.99 -3.53 0.43
C GLY A 56 -12.50 -3.43 0.14
N SER A 57 -11.82 -2.34 0.53
CA SER A 57 -10.38 -2.18 0.36
C SER A 57 -9.60 -3.16 1.23
N ARG A 58 -8.46 -3.63 0.75
CA ARG A 58 -7.67 -4.69 1.40
C ARG A 58 -6.21 -4.30 1.57
N THR A 59 -5.59 -4.78 2.63
CA THR A 59 -4.15 -4.72 2.82
C THR A 59 -3.59 -6.06 3.21
N ASP A 60 -2.39 -6.38 2.76
CA ASP A 60 -1.67 -7.59 3.15
C ASP A 60 -1.08 -7.49 4.57
N GLU A 61 -0.58 -8.62 5.11
CA GLU A 61 -0.19 -8.76 6.53
C GLU A 61 1.02 -7.90 6.95
N ASP A 62 1.90 -7.59 6.00
CA ASP A 62 3.10 -6.78 6.25
C ASP A 62 2.83 -5.26 6.12
N VAL A 63 1.63 -4.88 5.66
CA VAL A 63 1.26 -3.48 5.43
C VAL A 63 0.85 -2.81 6.74
N ARG A 64 1.47 -1.67 7.05
CA ARG A 64 1.07 -0.82 8.17
C ARG A 64 0.31 0.40 7.66
N LEU A 65 -0.84 0.69 8.23
CA LEU A 65 -1.63 1.89 8.00
C LEU A 65 -1.44 2.82 9.21
N THR A 66 -0.98 4.05 8.99
CA THR A 66 -0.79 5.04 10.06
C THR A 66 -1.46 6.36 9.69
N GLY A 67 -2.34 6.89 10.53
CA GLY A 67 -2.93 8.21 10.30
C GLY A 67 -3.54 8.82 11.57
N PRO A 68 -3.72 10.14 11.63
CA PRO A 68 -4.27 10.82 12.80
C PRO A 68 -5.73 10.40 13.05
N GLN A 69 -6.67 10.82 12.21
CA GLN A 69 -8.00 10.26 12.18
C GLN A 69 -8.12 9.27 11.02
N VAL A 70 -8.46 8.03 11.35
CA VAL A 70 -8.67 6.98 10.35
C VAL A 70 -10.14 6.59 10.32
N LYS A 71 -10.69 6.47 9.11
CA LYS A 71 -12.04 5.98 8.87
C LYS A 71 -11.99 4.72 8.04
N VAL A 72 -12.41 3.62 8.65
CA VAL A 72 -12.51 2.31 7.98
C VAL A 72 -13.97 2.06 7.62
N LYS A 73 -14.24 1.89 6.31
CA LYS A 73 -15.59 1.68 5.77
C LYS A 73 -15.95 0.20 5.68
N SER A 74 -17.24 -0.09 5.46
CA SER A 74 -17.79 -1.45 5.36
C SER A 74 -16.98 -2.39 4.48
N ASN A 75 -16.78 -3.63 4.95
CA ASN A 75 -16.10 -4.72 4.25
C ASN A 75 -14.63 -4.45 3.91
N ALA A 76 -14.03 -3.34 4.34
CA ALA A 76 -12.58 -3.19 4.31
C ALA A 76 -11.92 -4.26 5.19
N MET A 77 -10.76 -4.77 4.77
CA MET A 77 -9.99 -5.77 5.52
C MET A 77 -8.54 -5.33 5.65
N ILE A 78 -8.10 -5.09 6.88
CA ILE A 78 -6.72 -4.70 7.18
C ILE A 78 -6.02 -5.88 7.86
N ASP A 79 -5.16 -6.60 7.15
CA ASP A 79 -4.48 -7.81 7.68
C ASP A 79 -3.22 -7.48 8.50
N GLY A 80 -2.61 -6.32 8.24
CA GLY A 80 -1.44 -5.84 8.97
C GLY A 80 -1.77 -4.95 10.17
N LEU A 81 -0.95 -3.93 10.44
CA LEU A 81 -1.14 -3.02 11.57
C LEU A 81 -1.95 -1.79 11.16
N LEU A 82 -2.98 -1.45 11.92
CA LEU A 82 -3.64 -0.15 11.90
C LEU A 82 -3.22 0.68 13.13
N ALA A 83 -2.46 1.75 12.91
CA ALA A 83 -2.05 2.70 13.94
C ALA A 83 -2.76 4.05 13.76
N TYR A 84 -3.40 4.55 14.80
CA TYR A 84 -4.26 5.74 14.69
C TYR A 84 -4.28 6.58 15.95
N HIS A 85 -4.61 7.88 15.85
CA HIS A 85 -4.98 8.67 17.03
C HIS A 85 -6.47 8.47 17.36
N ASP A 86 -7.33 8.75 16.38
CA ASP A 86 -8.77 8.57 16.45
C ASP A 86 -9.24 7.61 15.36
N LEU A 87 -10.12 6.67 15.71
CA LEU A 87 -10.76 5.77 14.77
C LEU A 87 -12.24 6.11 14.64
N VAL A 88 -12.64 6.55 13.45
CA VAL A 88 -14.03 6.79 13.10
C VAL A 88 -14.57 5.54 12.41
N SER A 89 -15.15 4.64 13.20
CA SER A 89 -15.75 3.41 12.64
C SER A 89 -17.10 3.71 11.99
N VAL A 90 -17.25 3.32 10.72
CA VAL A 90 -18.52 3.38 10.01
C VAL A 90 -18.73 2.09 9.21
N GLY A 91 -19.59 1.22 9.73
CA GLY A 91 -20.03 -0.01 9.07
C GLY A 91 -19.24 -1.27 9.47
N SER A 92 -19.32 -2.31 8.63
CA SER A 92 -18.76 -3.65 8.85
C SER A 92 -17.28 -3.80 8.43
N GLY A 93 -16.47 -2.74 8.54
CA GLY A 93 -15.03 -2.83 8.26
C GLY A 93 -14.33 -3.67 9.34
N VAL A 94 -13.33 -4.46 8.95
CA VAL A 94 -12.64 -5.40 9.85
C VAL A 94 -11.13 -5.14 9.82
N VAL A 95 -10.52 -4.96 11.00
CA VAL A 95 -9.08 -5.12 11.18
C VAL A 95 -8.83 -6.56 11.62
N ILE A 96 -8.13 -7.34 10.79
CA ILE A 96 -7.78 -8.75 11.04
C ILE A 96 -6.42 -8.83 11.75
N GLY A 97 -5.54 -7.88 11.45
CA GLY A 97 -4.23 -7.78 12.07
C GLY A 97 -4.26 -7.11 13.43
N GLN A 98 -3.41 -6.10 13.62
CA GLN A 98 -3.24 -5.43 14.92
C GLN A 98 -3.78 -4.01 14.88
N GLU A 99 -4.19 -3.51 16.04
CA GLU A 99 -4.52 -2.09 16.24
C GLU A 99 -3.61 -1.47 17.29
N ALA A 100 -3.18 -0.22 17.06
CA ALA A 100 -2.40 0.55 18.00
C ALA A 100 -2.90 2.00 18.05
N GLN A 101 -3.43 2.42 19.19
CA GLN A 101 -3.77 3.82 19.40
C GLN A 101 -2.52 4.61 19.78
N LEU A 102 -2.26 5.71 19.07
CA LEU A 102 -1.12 6.60 19.22
C LEU A 102 -1.56 7.93 19.84
N ALA A 103 -0.70 8.52 20.67
CA ALA A 103 -0.90 9.87 21.18
C ALA A 103 -0.52 10.94 20.12
N VAL A 104 -1.20 12.10 20.13
CA VAL A 104 -0.92 13.27 19.27
C VAL A 104 0.56 13.68 19.16
N PRO A 105 1.42 13.66 20.20
CA PRO A 105 2.84 14.01 20.07
C PRO A 105 3.64 13.13 19.07
N ASN A 106 3.04 12.09 18.51
CA ASN A 106 3.65 11.28 17.47
C ASN A 106 3.58 11.90 16.06
N TRP A 107 2.77 12.95 15.86
CA TRP A 107 2.67 13.69 14.60
C TRP A 107 3.47 15.02 14.62
N PRO A 108 4.10 15.42 13.50
CA PRO A 108 4.10 14.71 12.23
C PRO A 108 4.89 13.39 12.30
N LEU A 109 4.54 12.42 11.44
CA LEU A 109 5.25 11.13 11.39
C LEU A 109 6.72 11.34 11.06
N PHE A 110 6.97 12.25 10.14
CA PHE A 110 8.26 12.73 9.67
C PHE A 110 8.26 14.26 9.63
N THR A 111 9.29 14.86 10.19
CA THR A 111 9.57 16.28 9.98
C THR A 111 10.07 16.52 8.56
N GLU A 112 10.07 17.78 8.10
CA GLU A 112 10.56 18.14 6.77
C GLU A 112 12.00 17.67 6.51
N ALA A 113 12.86 17.71 7.54
CA ALA A 113 14.24 17.22 7.46
C ALA A 113 14.36 15.68 7.36
N GLU A 114 13.29 14.95 7.67
CA GLU A 114 13.24 13.48 7.62
C GLU A 114 12.57 12.96 6.33
N LEU A 115 11.91 13.84 5.56
CA LEU A 115 11.40 13.51 4.23
C LEU A 115 12.55 13.38 3.24
N PRO A 116 12.36 12.70 2.09
CA PRO A 116 13.36 12.69 1.04
C PRO A 116 13.55 14.11 0.54
N GLU A 117 14.77 14.45 0.14
CA GLU A 117 15.04 15.73 -0.50
C GLU A 117 14.19 15.83 -1.79
N PHE A 118 13.50 16.96 -1.96
CA PHE A 118 12.78 17.24 -3.19
C PHE A 118 13.72 17.93 -4.18
N VAL A 119 13.97 17.27 -5.31
CA VAL A 119 14.81 17.82 -6.39
C VAL A 119 13.93 18.50 -7.43
N SER A 120 14.25 19.75 -7.76
CA SER A 120 13.56 20.55 -8.79
C SER A 120 14.46 20.76 -10.01
N GLY A 121 13.86 20.79 -11.20
CA GLY A 121 14.55 21.05 -12.47
C GLY A 121 14.10 22.37 -13.12
N VAL A 122 14.91 22.88 -14.05
CA VAL A 122 14.54 24.04 -14.89
C VAL A 122 14.20 23.52 -16.29
N PRO A 123 12.92 23.61 -16.72
CA PRO A 123 12.51 23.18 -18.06
C PRO A 123 13.23 23.93 -19.18
N GLY A 124 13.41 23.24 -20.31
CA GLY A 124 13.90 23.83 -21.55
C GLY A 124 12.75 24.39 -22.40
N THR A 125 13.04 24.70 -23.66
CA THR A 125 12.04 25.18 -24.63
C THR A 125 11.65 24.11 -25.68
N ALA A 126 12.32 22.95 -25.67
CA ALA A 126 12.13 21.91 -26.66
C ALA A 126 10.82 21.14 -26.42
N VAL A 127 10.05 20.91 -27.48
CA VAL A 127 8.82 20.11 -27.44
C VAL A 127 9.07 18.78 -28.14
N ILE A 128 8.83 17.68 -27.44
CA ILE A 128 8.84 16.32 -27.96
C ILE A 128 7.39 15.89 -28.12
N ASP A 129 7.00 15.55 -29.36
CA ASP A 129 5.65 15.13 -29.69
C ASP A 129 5.69 13.80 -30.45
N VAL A 130 5.72 12.70 -29.68
CA VAL A 130 5.70 11.34 -30.24
C VAL A 130 4.38 11.14 -30.93
N SER A 131 4.44 10.88 -32.23
CA SER A 131 3.25 10.71 -33.06
C SER A 131 2.37 9.54 -32.61
N GLN A 132 1.10 9.54 -33.02
CA GLN A 132 0.17 8.46 -32.69
C GLN A 132 0.68 7.14 -33.30
N GLY A 133 0.96 6.14 -32.46
CA GLY A 133 1.54 4.87 -32.88
C GLY A 133 3.02 4.94 -33.28
N GLY A 134 3.65 6.12 -33.16
CA GLY A 134 5.08 6.31 -33.44
C GLY A 134 5.94 5.90 -32.25
N THR A 135 7.25 5.82 -32.51
CA THR A 135 8.27 5.53 -31.49
C THR A 135 9.33 6.60 -31.54
N GLU A 136 9.76 7.08 -30.38
CA GLU A 136 10.87 8.01 -30.23
C GLU A 136 11.78 7.58 -29.07
N SER A 137 13.05 7.97 -29.15
CA SER A 137 14.00 7.87 -28.03
C SER A 137 14.42 9.27 -27.58
N LEU A 138 14.58 9.46 -26.29
CA LEU A 138 14.95 10.74 -25.70
C LEU A 138 16.21 10.60 -24.86
N THR A 139 17.16 11.51 -25.08
CA THR A 139 18.38 11.65 -24.26
C THR A 139 18.11 12.55 -23.06
N PRO A 140 18.87 12.45 -21.96
CA PRO A 140 18.75 13.35 -20.81
C PRO A 140 18.87 14.82 -21.22
N GLY A 141 18.08 15.70 -20.59
CA GLY A 141 18.05 17.11 -20.96
C GLY A 141 16.85 17.88 -20.43
N ALA A 142 16.72 19.13 -20.89
CA ALA A 142 15.66 20.04 -20.48
C ALA A 142 14.64 20.24 -21.60
N TYR A 143 13.35 20.03 -21.29
CA TYR A 143 12.25 20.04 -22.25
C TYR A 143 11.09 20.89 -21.74
N ASP A 144 10.40 21.55 -22.65
CA ASP A 144 9.13 22.22 -22.36
C ASP A 144 8.04 21.16 -22.17
N LEU A 145 7.71 20.44 -23.25
CA LEU A 145 6.65 19.44 -23.25
C LEU A 145 7.20 18.12 -23.78
N VAL A 146 6.96 17.03 -23.05
CA VAL A 146 7.11 15.67 -23.57
C VAL A 146 5.72 15.06 -23.68
N LYS A 147 5.24 14.95 -24.92
CA LYS A 147 3.92 14.42 -25.25
C LYS A 147 4.05 13.10 -25.99
N VAL A 148 3.43 12.05 -25.47
CA VAL A 148 3.29 10.77 -26.16
C VAL A 148 1.85 10.61 -26.59
N ARG A 149 1.57 10.75 -27.89
CA ARG A 149 0.20 10.60 -28.40
C ARG A 149 -0.25 9.15 -28.31
N LYS A 150 -1.56 8.93 -28.44
CA LYS A 150 -2.21 7.62 -28.30
C LYS A 150 -1.44 6.51 -29.02
N ASN A 151 -1.28 5.35 -28.38
CA ASN A 151 -0.51 4.20 -28.91
C ASN A 151 0.99 4.47 -29.20
N GLY A 152 1.50 5.67 -28.89
CA GLY A 152 2.92 5.98 -29.08
C GLY A 152 3.81 5.32 -28.03
N SER A 153 5.08 5.17 -28.39
CA SER A 153 6.12 4.60 -27.52
C SER A 153 7.26 5.60 -27.35
N LEU A 154 7.70 5.81 -26.12
CA LEU A 154 8.84 6.65 -25.80
C LEU A 154 9.85 5.83 -25.00
N THR A 155 11.11 5.84 -25.40
CA THR A 155 12.21 5.27 -24.62
C THR A 155 13.11 6.38 -24.10
N LEU A 156 13.43 6.37 -22.82
CA LEU A 156 14.33 7.34 -22.18
C LEU A 156 15.64 6.64 -21.82
N GLU A 157 16.75 7.22 -22.26
CA GLU A 157 18.09 6.81 -21.81
C GLU A 157 18.28 7.15 -20.32
N ALA A 158 19.27 6.52 -19.68
CA ALA A 158 19.60 6.79 -18.28
C ALA A 158 20.03 8.25 -18.06
N GLY A 159 19.48 8.93 -17.05
CA GLY A 159 19.90 10.27 -16.68
C GLY A 159 18.81 11.15 -16.09
N GLU A 160 19.03 12.46 -16.14
CA GLU A 160 18.12 13.46 -15.57
C GLU A 160 17.36 14.22 -16.68
N TYR A 161 16.06 14.40 -16.46
CA TYR A 161 15.16 15.09 -17.38
C TYR A 161 14.44 16.21 -16.64
N SER A 162 14.70 17.46 -17.02
CA SER A 162 13.95 18.62 -16.52
C SER A 162 12.83 18.99 -17.48
N ILE A 163 11.58 18.73 -17.13
CA ILE A 163 10.43 18.81 -18.05
C ILE A 163 9.37 19.75 -17.47
N ARG A 164 8.79 20.68 -18.25
CA ARG A 164 7.66 21.47 -17.73
C ARG A 164 6.43 20.58 -17.56
N GLU A 165 6.06 19.85 -18.61
CA GLU A 165 4.92 18.93 -18.62
C GLU A 165 5.24 17.60 -19.32
N PHE A 166 4.90 16.49 -18.66
CA PHE A 166 4.98 15.14 -19.20
C PHE A 166 3.56 14.59 -19.39
N ASP A 167 3.12 14.45 -20.64
CA ASP A 167 1.78 14.00 -21.03
C ASP A 167 1.85 12.72 -21.88
N ALA A 168 1.83 11.57 -21.23
CA ALA A 168 1.63 10.30 -21.89
C ALA A 168 0.12 10.04 -22.07
N GLY A 169 -0.32 10.03 -23.33
CA GLY A 169 -1.70 9.80 -23.76
C GLY A 169 -2.18 8.38 -23.51
N ASP A 170 -3.33 8.02 -24.09
CA ASP A 170 -3.93 6.70 -23.86
C ASP A 170 -3.17 5.58 -24.59
N PHE A 171 -3.07 4.40 -23.97
CA PHE A 171 -2.46 3.19 -24.53
C PHE A 171 -0.99 3.37 -24.95
N THR A 172 -0.29 4.29 -24.31
CA THR A 172 1.11 4.59 -24.60
C THR A 172 2.05 3.69 -23.83
N THR A 173 3.28 3.60 -24.31
CA THR A 173 4.38 2.96 -23.60
C THR A 173 5.47 3.98 -23.33
N THR A 174 5.98 4.02 -22.11
CA THR A 174 7.16 4.79 -21.74
C THR A 174 8.12 3.86 -21.00
N TYR A 175 9.29 3.63 -21.59
CA TYR A 175 10.33 2.78 -21.03
C TYR A 175 11.58 3.56 -20.65
N PHE A 176 12.28 3.06 -19.62
CA PHE A 176 13.54 3.60 -19.13
C PHE A 176 14.64 2.55 -19.30
N GLU A 177 15.73 2.91 -19.98
CA GLU A 177 16.85 1.98 -20.22
C GLU A 177 17.81 1.89 -19.01
N GLY A 178 17.77 2.87 -18.11
CA GLY A 178 18.56 2.89 -16.89
C GLY A 178 18.05 3.88 -15.84
N PRO A 179 18.79 4.06 -14.73
CA PRO A 179 18.35 4.90 -13.63
C PRO A 179 18.02 6.32 -14.10
N THR A 180 16.86 6.83 -13.69
CA THR A 180 16.31 8.07 -14.24
C THR A 180 15.70 8.96 -13.17
N GLN A 181 15.99 10.26 -13.25
CA GLN A 181 15.28 11.30 -12.50
C GLN A 181 14.47 12.16 -13.47
N LEU A 182 13.15 12.21 -13.28
CA LEU A 182 12.25 13.10 -14.02
C LEU A 182 11.85 14.24 -13.08
N LEU A 183 12.34 15.44 -13.38
CA LEU A 183 12.07 16.67 -12.65
C LEU A 183 10.97 17.44 -13.38
N VAL A 184 9.71 17.24 -12.96
CA VAL A 184 8.52 17.76 -13.64
C VAL A 184 8.01 19.02 -12.96
N LYS A 185 8.01 20.15 -13.69
CA LYS A 185 7.65 21.46 -13.13
C LYS A 185 6.15 21.62 -12.84
N GLU A 186 5.28 21.15 -13.74
CA GLU A 186 3.84 21.43 -13.66
C GLU A 186 2.97 20.17 -13.59
N ARG A 187 3.14 19.25 -14.54
CA ARG A 187 2.18 18.15 -14.75
C ARG A 187 2.86 16.86 -15.14
N PHE A 188 2.57 15.82 -14.38
CA PHE A 188 2.94 14.45 -14.72
C PHE A 188 1.68 13.61 -14.97
N GLN A 189 1.55 13.07 -16.17
CA GLN A 189 0.40 12.28 -16.58
C GLN A 189 0.80 11.04 -17.36
N VAL A 190 0.25 9.92 -16.93
CA VAL A 190 0.22 8.64 -17.66
C VAL A 190 -1.25 8.28 -17.84
N SER A 191 -1.76 8.23 -19.07
CA SER A 191 -3.21 8.12 -19.29
C SER A 191 -3.70 6.67 -19.36
N LYS A 192 -4.87 6.42 -19.95
CA LYS A 192 -5.60 5.15 -19.79
C LYS A 192 -4.81 4.00 -20.39
N GLN A 193 -4.71 2.89 -19.65
CA GLN A 193 -4.10 1.63 -20.11
C GLN A 193 -2.67 1.79 -20.66
N SER A 194 -1.95 2.83 -20.23
CA SER A 194 -0.56 3.05 -20.61
C SER A 194 0.40 2.32 -19.67
N VAL A 195 1.59 2.04 -20.16
CA VAL A 195 2.72 1.48 -19.40
C VAL A 195 3.76 2.57 -19.20
N PHE A 196 4.25 2.72 -17.97
CA PHE A 196 5.36 3.60 -17.62
C PHE A 196 6.25 2.87 -16.62
N GLY A 197 7.47 2.51 -17.02
CA GLY A 197 8.31 1.64 -16.19
C GLY A 197 9.62 1.25 -16.85
N PRO A 198 10.42 0.37 -16.23
CA PRO A 198 11.69 -0.09 -16.77
C PRO A 198 11.48 -0.75 -18.14
N ASP A 199 12.44 -0.54 -19.05
CA ASP A 199 12.48 -1.32 -20.28
C ASP A 199 12.59 -2.82 -19.91
N PRO A 200 11.80 -3.73 -20.50
CA PRO A 200 11.86 -5.16 -20.19
C PRO A 200 13.24 -5.81 -20.40
N GLN A 201 14.12 -5.20 -21.19
CA GLN A 201 15.49 -5.66 -21.44
C GLN A 201 16.51 -5.05 -20.45
N SER A 202 16.12 -3.98 -19.75
CA SER A 202 16.97 -3.34 -18.75
C SER A 202 17.10 -4.18 -17.46
N GLN A 203 18.06 -3.83 -16.61
CA GLN A 203 18.25 -4.44 -15.29
C GLN A 203 17.72 -3.55 -14.16
N ILE A 204 17.04 -2.45 -14.50
CA ILE A 204 16.48 -1.53 -13.51
C ILE A 204 15.09 -1.96 -13.07
N SER A 205 14.64 -1.39 -11.96
CA SER A 205 13.32 -1.62 -11.39
C SER A 205 12.63 -0.30 -11.06
N ALA A 206 11.44 -0.37 -10.47
CA ALA A 206 10.71 0.82 -10.03
C ALA A 206 11.52 1.73 -9.08
N THR A 207 12.48 1.18 -8.31
CA THR A 207 13.31 1.95 -7.37
C THR A 207 14.33 2.86 -8.06
N ASP A 208 14.63 2.61 -9.33
CA ASP A 208 15.63 3.35 -10.11
C ASP A 208 15.02 4.50 -10.92
N ILE A 209 13.68 4.63 -10.91
CA ILE A 209 12.94 5.65 -11.65
C ILE A 209 12.28 6.57 -10.63
N LEU A 210 12.83 7.78 -10.48
CA LEU A 210 12.37 8.80 -9.54
C LEU A 210 11.69 9.94 -10.30
N VAL A 211 10.42 10.20 -9.99
CA VAL A 211 9.63 11.28 -10.59
C VAL A 211 9.33 12.33 -9.52
N TYR A 212 9.91 13.52 -9.65
CA TYR A 212 9.63 14.68 -8.82
C TYR A 212 8.64 15.58 -9.54
N VAL A 213 7.55 15.96 -8.88
CA VAL A 213 6.47 16.77 -9.48
C VAL A 213 6.20 17.98 -8.61
N GLU A 214 6.66 19.14 -9.04
CA GLU A 214 6.53 20.38 -8.25
C GLU A 214 5.11 20.98 -8.32
N GLY A 215 4.37 20.66 -9.38
CA GLY A 215 3.08 21.27 -9.68
C GLY A 215 1.98 21.05 -8.63
N ILE A 216 0.99 21.95 -8.67
CA ILE A 216 -0.17 22.00 -7.78
C ILE A 216 -1.42 21.46 -8.45
N ASN A 217 -2.47 21.02 -7.76
CA ASN A 217 -3.73 20.66 -8.46
C ASN A 217 -4.40 21.86 -9.16
N GLY A 218 -4.79 21.71 -10.43
CA GLY A 218 -5.40 22.79 -11.21
C GLY A 218 -4.58 24.09 -11.15
N ILE A 219 -5.26 25.22 -11.00
CA ILE A 219 -4.60 26.54 -10.86
C ILE A 219 -4.51 27.03 -9.41
N ASN A 220 -5.25 26.41 -8.48
CA ASN A 220 -5.41 26.90 -7.10
C ASN A 220 -4.87 25.93 -6.03
N GLY A 221 -4.37 24.76 -6.44
CA GLY A 221 -3.79 23.76 -5.54
C GLY A 221 -4.81 22.99 -4.69
N ASN A 222 -6.11 23.22 -4.84
CA ASN A 222 -7.11 22.54 -4.01
C ASN A 222 -7.19 21.04 -4.33
N VAL A 223 -7.46 20.20 -3.32
CA VAL A 223 -7.57 18.74 -3.48
C VAL A 223 -8.62 18.33 -4.52
N GLY A 224 -9.72 19.09 -4.65
CA GLY A 224 -10.77 18.86 -5.63
C GLY A 224 -10.40 19.25 -7.07
N SER A 225 -9.46 20.19 -7.25
CA SER A 225 -9.15 20.78 -8.55
C SER A 225 -8.50 19.80 -9.51
N THR A 226 -8.75 19.99 -10.80
CA THR A 226 -8.17 19.20 -11.88
C THR A 226 -7.45 20.11 -12.88
N PRO A 227 -6.44 19.61 -13.61
CA PRO A 227 -5.83 18.28 -13.47
C PRO A 227 -5.09 18.12 -12.12
N LYS A 228 -4.85 16.86 -11.70
CA LYS A 228 -4.01 16.58 -10.52
C LYS A 228 -2.54 16.81 -10.89
N ALA A 229 -1.70 17.06 -9.89
CA ALA A 229 -0.25 17.21 -10.09
C ALA A 229 0.37 15.99 -10.77
N ALA A 230 0.11 14.80 -10.22
CA ALA A 230 0.51 13.52 -10.78
C ALA A 230 -0.71 12.61 -10.97
N LYS A 231 -0.95 12.13 -12.20
CA LYS A 231 -2.11 11.29 -12.53
C LYS A 231 -1.67 10.03 -13.25
N ILE A 232 -1.97 8.87 -12.65
CA ILE A 232 -1.82 7.55 -13.25
C ILE A 232 -3.20 7.11 -13.69
N GLY A 233 -3.38 6.86 -14.98
CA GLY A 233 -4.65 6.71 -15.65
C GLY A 233 -5.40 5.43 -15.32
N LEU A 234 -6.63 5.34 -15.85
CA LEU A 234 -7.47 4.17 -15.64
C LEU A 234 -6.81 2.94 -16.28
N GLY A 235 -6.62 1.87 -15.50
CA GLY A 235 -5.98 0.66 -15.98
C GLY A 235 -4.50 0.80 -16.35
N ALA A 236 -3.86 1.93 -16.02
CA ALA A 236 -2.45 2.15 -16.33
C ALA A 236 -1.55 1.31 -15.42
N ARG A 237 -0.37 0.94 -15.93
CA ARG A 237 0.69 0.28 -15.17
C ARG A 237 1.84 1.24 -14.95
N LEU A 238 2.14 1.53 -13.69
CA LEU A 238 3.24 2.39 -13.30
C LEU A 238 4.27 1.57 -12.50
N GLN A 239 5.53 1.65 -12.88
CA GLN A 239 6.67 1.11 -12.12
C GLN A 239 7.70 2.21 -11.93
N ALA A 240 7.46 3.09 -10.96
CA ALA A 240 8.27 4.26 -10.64
C ALA A 240 7.91 4.82 -9.27
N ASN A 241 8.81 5.59 -8.70
CA ASN A 241 8.58 6.36 -7.48
C ASN A 241 8.13 7.79 -7.84
N VAL A 242 7.10 8.31 -7.18
CA VAL A 242 6.55 9.66 -7.48
C VAL A 242 6.47 10.50 -6.22
N TYR A 243 7.08 11.68 -6.24
CA TYR A 243 7.06 12.66 -5.16
C TYR A 243 6.43 13.98 -5.64
N ALA A 244 5.23 14.30 -5.15
CA ALA A 244 4.46 15.50 -5.49
C ALA A 244 4.06 16.32 -4.25
N PRO A 245 4.99 17.03 -3.58
CA PRO A 245 4.75 17.64 -2.26
C PRO A 245 3.69 18.74 -2.26
N ASN A 246 3.38 19.34 -3.42
CA ASN A 246 2.44 20.45 -3.55
C ASN A 246 1.07 20.05 -4.11
N GLY A 247 0.86 18.77 -4.44
CA GLY A 247 -0.33 18.34 -5.13
C GLY A 247 -0.73 16.89 -4.86
N THR A 248 -1.69 16.41 -5.65
CA THR A 248 -2.18 15.04 -5.52
C THR A 248 -1.42 14.08 -6.42
N VAL A 249 -0.99 12.95 -5.85
CA VAL A 249 -0.70 11.73 -6.60
C VAL A 249 -2.00 10.93 -6.69
N TYR A 250 -2.56 10.79 -7.89
CA TYR A 250 -3.81 10.06 -8.12
C TYR A 250 -3.56 8.81 -8.96
N LEU A 251 -3.61 7.65 -8.30
CA LEU A 251 -3.66 6.33 -8.92
C LEU A 251 -5.12 6.04 -9.29
N ARG A 252 -5.50 6.11 -10.56
CA ARG A 252 -6.92 5.99 -10.96
C ARG A 252 -7.42 4.54 -10.89
N GLN A 253 -8.69 4.37 -11.23
CA GLN A 253 -9.37 3.09 -11.17
C GLN A 253 -8.61 1.99 -11.91
N ASN A 254 -8.50 0.82 -11.28
CA ASN A 254 -7.85 -0.38 -11.82
C ASN A 254 -6.39 -0.18 -12.27
N SER A 255 -5.71 0.90 -11.86
CA SER A 255 -4.28 1.03 -12.10
C SER A 255 -3.51 0.03 -11.25
N ASN A 256 -2.41 -0.51 -11.76
CA ASN A 256 -1.47 -1.34 -11.01
C ASN A 256 -0.16 -0.57 -10.89
N SER A 257 0.28 -0.26 -9.66
CA SER A 257 1.39 0.64 -9.41
C SER A 257 2.42 0.03 -8.47
N THR A 258 3.67 -0.04 -8.90
CA THR A 258 4.82 -0.47 -8.10
C THR A 258 5.75 0.72 -7.89
N GLY A 259 6.09 1.03 -6.65
CA GLY A 259 6.92 2.19 -6.30
C GLY A 259 6.57 2.76 -4.93
N ALA A 260 7.14 3.89 -4.56
CA ALA A 260 6.64 4.70 -3.45
C ALA A 260 6.02 6.03 -3.95
N PHE A 261 4.93 6.42 -3.31
CA PHE A 261 4.08 7.54 -3.72
C PHE A 261 3.97 8.54 -2.58
N ILE A 262 4.70 9.64 -2.69
CA ILE A 262 4.67 10.74 -1.74
C ILE A 262 3.92 11.89 -2.38
N GLY A 263 2.92 12.45 -1.71
CA GLY A 263 2.23 13.62 -2.21
C GLY A 263 1.55 14.41 -1.12
N LYS A 264 1.20 15.68 -1.38
CA LYS A 264 0.34 16.43 -0.45
C LYS A 264 -0.91 15.64 -0.11
N TRP A 265 -1.51 15.08 -1.15
CA TRP A 265 -2.56 14.08 -1.04
C TRP A 265 -2.22 12.86 -1.88
N VAL A 266 -2.61 11.69 -1.41
CA VAL A 266 -2.54 10.46 -2.22
C VAL A 266 -3.92 9.84 -2.31
N ILE A 267 -4.38 9.61 -3.54
CA ILE A 267 -5.66 8.97 -3.81
C ILE A 267 -5.39 7.67 -4.55
N VAL A 268 -5.80 6.55 -3.95
CA VAL A 268 -5.80 5.24 -4.58
C VAL A 268 -7.21 4.96 -5.09
N GLY A 269 -7.34 4.74 -6.39
CA GLY A 269 -8.59 4.62 -7.12
C GLY A 269 -9.35 3.34 -6.81
N ILE A 270 -10.56 3.26 -7.35
CA ILE A 270 -11.41 2.06 -7.21
C ILE A 270 -10.69 0.88 -7.85
N GLY A 271 -10.55 -0.25 -7.14
CA GLY A 271 -9.88 -1.42 -7.70
C GLY A 271 -8.40 -1.23 -8.07
N ALA A 272 -7.78 -0.13 -7.64
CA ALA A 272 -6.37 0.11 -7.91
C ALA A 272 -5.51 -0.71 -6.95
N GLU A 273 -4.40 -1.23 -7.46
CA GLU A 273 -3.46 -2.09 -6.74
C GLU A 273 -2.12 -1.35 -6.56
N VAL A 274 -1.55 -1.45 -5.37
CA VAL A 274 -0.26 -0.83 -5.05
C VAL A 274 0.70 -1.83 -4.40
N THR A 275 1.91 -1.91 -4.93
CA THR A 275 3.04 -2.65 -4.35
C THR A 275 4.16 -1.68 -4.00
N GLY A 276 4.33 -1.39 -2.72
CA GLY A 276 5.32 -0.44 -2.21
C GLY A 276 6.76 -0.85 -2.49
N ARG A 277 7.49 -0.04 -3.25
CA ARG A 277 8.93 -0.20 -3.52
C ARG A 277 9.64 1.15 -3.51
N ASN A 278 10.21 1.48 -2.36
CA ASN A 278 10.78 2.81 -2.13
C ASN A 278 12.19 2.94 -2.73
N GLY A 279 12.36 3.91 -3.65
CA GLY A 279 13.64 4.27 -4.26
C GLY A 279 14.45 5.33 -3.49
N TRP A 280 13.83 6.03 -2.54
CA TRP A 280 14.48 7.06 -1.71
C TRP A 280 15.11 6.41 -0.47
N THR A 281 16.29 5.84 -0.66
CA THR A 281 17.02 5.10 0.38
C THR A 281 17.90 5.97 1.29
N SER A 282 17.98 7.29 1.06
CA SER A 282 18.93 8.20 1.72
C SER A 282 18.36 9.11 2.83
N ALA A 283 17.08 9.01 3.21
CA ALA A 283 16.57 9.88 4.26
C ALA A 283 17.22 9.55 5.64
N PRO A 284 17.82 10.54 6.32
CA PRO A 284 18.55 10.32 7.56
C PRO A 284 17.61 10.36 8.77
N ALA A 285 16.58 9.51 8.84
CA ALA A 285 15.82 9.39 10.09
C ALA A 285 14.99 8.13 10.21
N SER A 286 15.26 7.40 11.28
CA SER A 286 14.31 6.46 11.86
C SER A 286 13.80 7.05 13.17
N LYS A 287 12.51 7.37 13.27
CA LYS A 287 11.88 7.74 14.54
C LYS A 287 11.69 6.46 15.37
N SER A 288 12.37 6.38 16.52
CA SER A 288 12.26 5.23 17.42
C SER A 288 10.90 5.22 18.13
N LEU A 289 10.12 4.17 17.92
CA LEU A 289 8.85 3.86 18.59
C LEU A 289 9.05 3.01 19.86
N ALA A 290 10.28 2.79 20.32
CA ALA A 290 10.58 1.93 21.47
C ALA A 290 9.68 2.17 22.72
N PRO A 291 9.34 3.42 23.10
CA PRO A 291 8.47 3.68 24.25
C PRO A 291 7.00 3.27 24.02
N ILE A 292 6.52 3.39 22.77
CA ILE A 292 5.14 3.08 22.39
C ILE A 292 4.94 1.57 22.31
N LEU A 293 5.92 0.85 21.77
CA LEU A 293 5.88 -0.61 21.72
C LEU A 293 6.04 -1.23 23.10
N SER A 294 6.72 -0.57 24.04
CA SER A 294 6.74 -1.01 25.44
C SER A 294 5.40 -0.81 26.16
N ASP A 295 4.68 0.30 25.89
CA ASP A 295 3.32 0.49 26.44
C ASP A 295 2.30 -0.43 25.76
N LEU A 296 2.42 -0.66 24.45
CA LEU A 296 1.62 -1.63 23.72
C LEU A 296 1.87 -3.06 24.26
N ALA A 297 3.13 -3.47 24.41
CA ALA A 297 3.50 -4.76 25.00
C ALA A 297 3.04 -4.90 26.47
N ALA A 298 3.02 -3.82 27.25
CA ALA A 298 2.50 -3.81 28.62
C ALA A 298 0.96 -3.92 28.67
N ARG A 299 0.25 -3.30 27.72
CA ARG A 299 -1.20 -3.48 27.50
C ARG A 299 -1.56 -4.84 26.90
N MET A 300 -0.61 -5.51 26.25
CA MET A 300 -0.67 -6.88 25.71
C MET A 300 -0.46 -7.99 26.75
N SER A 301 -0.73 -7.74 28.04
CA SER A 301 -1.06 -8.86 28.93
C SER A 301 -2.20 -9.68 28.29
N PRO A 302 -2.16 -11.03 28.29
CA PRO A 302 -3.08 -11.85 27.50
C PRO A 302 -4.51 -11.62 27.98
N ARG A 303 -5.26 -10.74 27.29
CA ARG A 303 -6.66 -10.50 27.59
C ARG A 303 -7.48 -11.48 26.77
N GLN A 304 -7.90 -12.52 27.51
CA GLN A 304 -8.74 -13.67 27.16
C GLN A 304 -8.09 -14.71 26.24
N ASP A 305 -7.71 -15.84 26.84
CA ASP A 305 -7.48 -17.10 26.14
C ASP A 305 -8.71 -17.39 25.24
N LEU A 306 -8.54 -17.18 23.93
CA LEU A 306 -9.42 -17.78 22.94
C LEU A 306 -9.34 -19.29 23.17
N GLN A 307 -10.42 -19.93 23.60
CA GLN A 307 -10.42 -21.38 23.72
C GLN A 307 -10.39 -21.97 22.32
N HIS A 308 -9.29 -22.64 21.98
CA HIS A 308 -9.13 -23.29 20.69
C HIS A 308 -8.33 -24.59 20.82
N GLY A 309 -8.49 -25.47 19.84
CA GLY A 309 -7.77 -26.74 19.79
C GLY A 309 -7.98 -27.46 18.48
N SER A 310 -7.16 -28.47 18.22
CA SER A 310 -7.33 -29.37 17.08
C SER A 310 -7.44 -30.81 17.58
N PHE A 311 -8.46 -31.55 17.13
CA PHE A 311 -8.63 -32.95 17.49
C PHE A 311 -9.16 -33.77 16.28
N PRO A 312 -8.60 -34.96 16.01
CA PRO A 312 -7.44 -35.56 16.68
C PRO A 312 -6.13 -34.84 16.32
N ASN A 313 -5.18 -34.85 17.25
CA ASN A 313 -3.81 -34.36 17.05
C ASN A 313 -2.83 -35.26 17.85
N PRO A 314 -2.06 -36.15 17.21
CA PRO A 314 -1.83 -36.24 15.76
C PRO A 314 -3.07 -36.61 14.92
N SER A 315 -3.17 -36.06 13.71
CA SER A 315 -4.32 -36.25 12.80
C SER A 315 -4.02 -37.27 11.71
N ASN A 316 -5.02 -38.05 11.27
CA ASN A 316 -4.90 -38.98 10.14
C ASN A 316 -6.25 -39.14 9.37
N PRO A 317 -6.37 -38.69 8.11
CA PRO A 317 -5.65 -37.59 7.46
C PRO A 317 -6.29 -36.22 7.77
N ALA A 318 -7.32 -36.18 8.64
CA ALA A 318 -8.09 -34.99 8.91
C ALA A 318 -8.12 -34.64 10.40
N THR A 319 -8.29 -33.35 10.69
CA THR A 319 -8.49 -32.83 12.04
C THR A 319 -9.62 -31.80 12.07
N LEU A 320 -10.26 -31.67 13.22
CA LEU A 320 -11.22 -30.61 13.49
C LEU A 320 -10.53 -29.55 14.35
N ILE A 321 -10.46 -28.33 13.83
CA ILE A 321 -10.06 -27.16 14.59
C ILE A 321 -11.33 -26.58 15.22
N HIS A 322 -11.38 -26.55 16.54
CA HIS A 322 -12.47 -25.96 17.29
C HIS A 322 -12.02 -24.67 17.95
N PHE A 323 -12.93 -23.70 18.04
CA PHE A 323 -12.69 -22.46 18.76
C PHE A 323 -13.99 -21.85 19.27
N SER A 324 -13.90 -20.97 20.27
CA SER A 324 -15.04 -20.25 20.82
C SER A 324 -14.85 -18.75 20.65
N VAL A 325 -15.93 -18.07 20.27
CA VAL A 325 -16.00 -16.59 20.27
C VAL A 325 -17.11 -16.15 21.21
N ASN A 326 -16.88 -15.09 21.97
CA ASN A 326 -17.79 -14.58 23.01
C ASN A 326 -18.76 -13.50 22.51
N GLN A 327 -18.62 -13.08 21.25
CA GLN A 327 -19.49 -12.13 20.56
C GLN A 327 -19.39 -12.37 19.05
N ARG A 328 -20.35 -11.81 18.30
CA ARG A 328 -20.33 -11.84 16.84
C ARG A 328 -19.05 -11.16 16.32
N THR A 329 -18.21 -11.90 15.60
CA THR A 329 -16.89 -11.41 15.15
C THR A 329 -16.51 -12.00 13.81
N SER A 330 -15.70 -11.27 13.05
CA SER A 330 -14.96 -11.85 11.93
C SER A 330 -13.95 -12.85 12.45
N VAL A 331 -13.79 -13.97 11.76
CA VAL A 331 -12.82 -15.01 12.07
C VAL A 331 -12.12 -15.45 10.80
N ARG A 332 -10.78 -15.41 10.83
CA ARG A 332 -9.93 -16.00 9.80
C ARG A 332 -9.14 -17.17 10.38
N LEU A 333 -9.27 -18.34 9.77
CA LEU A 333 -8.53 -19.54 10.15
C LEU A 333 -7.64 -19.98 9.00
N THR A 334 -6.32 -19.87 9.18
CA THR A 334 -5.33 -20.14 8.13
C THR A 334 -4.32 -21.20 8.59
N ILE A 335 -3.97 -22.12 7.70
CA ILE A 335 -2.95 -23.15 7.88
C ILE A 335 -1.63 -22.69 7.27
N TYR A 336 -0.54 -22.94 8.00
CA TYR A 336 0.83 -22.66 7.62
C TYR A 336 1.68 -23.93 7.76
N ASN A 337 2.70 -24.06 6.91
CA ASN A 337 3.72 -25.10 7.07
C ASN A 337 4.77 -24.69 8.12
N ALA A 338 5.71 -25.59 8.43
CA ALA A 338 6.78 -25.33 9.39
C ALA A 338 7.72 -24.17 9.03
N LEU A 339 7.75 -23.76 7.75
CA LEU A 339 8.51 -22.60 7.27
C LEU A 339 7.71 -21.28 7.37
N GLY A 340 6.48 -21.32 7.90
CA GLY A 340 5.60 -20.16 7.99
C GLY A 340 4.90 -19.80 6.67
N GLN A 341 5.01 -20.63 5.63
CA GLN A 341 4.33 -20.36 4.36
C GLN A 341 2.86 -20.78 4.46
N ARG A 342 1.96 -19.94 3.95
CA ARG A 342 0.52 -20.21 3.91
C ARG A 342 0.20 -21.42 3.03
N VAL A 343 -0.47 -22.40 3.61
CA VAL A 343 -0.91 -23.64 2.96
C VAL A 343 -2.34 -23.51 2.45
N ALA A 344 -3.26 -23.04 3.29
CA ALA A 344 -4.67 -22.87 2.96
C ALA A 344 -5.35 -21.90 3.96
N THR A 345 -6.38 -21.19 3.51
CA THR A 345 -7.33 -20.50 4.40
C THR A 345 -8.59 -21.35 4.48
N LEU A 346 -8.95 -21.81 5.67
CA LEU A 346 -10.08 -22.72 5.90
C LEU A 346 -11.38 -21.98 6.18
N MET A 347 -11.28 -20.78 6.73
CA MET A 347 -12.42 -19.92 7.03
C MET A 347 -12.00 -18.46 6.98
N ASP A 348 -12.84 -17.61 6.42
CA ASP A 348 -12.71 -16.16 6.39
C ASP A 348 -14.12 -15.56 6.38
N ASP A 349 -14.81 -15.63 7.51
CA ASP A 349 -16.24 -15.31 7.62
C ASP A 349 -16.58 -14.62 8.95
N VAL A 350 -17.75 -13.97 9.01
CA VAL A 350 -18.31 -13.41 10.25
C VAL A 350 -19.17 -14.47 10.91
N VAL A 351 -18.82 -14.85 12.13
CA VAL A 351 -19.53 -15.87 12.90
C VAL A 351 -20.21 -15.27 14.14
N GLU A 352 -21.33 -15.84 14.54
CA GLU A 352 -22.04 -15.47 15.77
C GLU A 352 -21.29 -15.95 17.03
N SER A 353 -21.66 -15.39 18.18
CA SER A 353 -21.16 -15.86 19.48
C SER A 353 -21.43 -17.35 19.68
N GLY A 354 -20.43 -18.13 20.10
CA GLY A 354 -20.57 -19.56 20.35
C GLY A 354 -19.33 -20.38 19.99
N GLN A 355 -19.50 -21.71 20.00
CA GLN A 355 -18.47 -22.65 19.59
C GLN A 355 -18.58 -22.97 18.10
N HIS A 356 -17.42 -23.02 17.45
CA HIS A 356 -17.29 -23.27 16.02
C HIS A 356 -16.30 -24.40 15.76
N ARG A 357 -16.48 -25.11 14.65
CA ARG A 357 -15.61 -26.22 14.24
C ARG A 357 -15.37 -26.14 12.74
N VAL A 358 -14.10 -26.17 12.35
CA VAL A 358 -13.67 -26.16 10.95
C VAL A 358 -12.81 -27.39 10.70
N ARG A 359 -13.11 -28.11 9.61
CA ARG A 359 -12.40 -29.32 9.24
C ARG A 359 -11.25 -29.00 8.29
N TRP A 360 -10.11 -29.64 8.51
CA TRP A 360 -9.00 -29.65 7.56
C TRP A 360 -8.65 -31.08 7.16
N ASP A 361 -8.67 -31.35 5.85
CA ASP A 361 -8.40 -32.66 5.26
C ASP A 361 -6.94 -32.87 4.81
N GLY A 362 -6.02 -32.04 5.30
CA GLY A 362 -4.60 -32.14 4.92
C GLY A 362 -4.36 -31.76 3.45
N VAL A 363 -5.10 -30.78 2.94
CA VAL A 363 -4.97 -30.26 1.57
C VAL A 363 -4.54 -28.79 1.57
N ASP A 364 -3.79 -28.40 0.53
CA ASP A 364 -3.42 -27.01 0.24
C ASP A 364 -4.56 -26.25 -0.48
N ALA A 365 -4.35 -24.96 -0.73
CA ALA A 365 -5.31 -24.11 -1.43
C ALA A 365 -5.64 -24.56 -2.87
N ARG A 366 -4.88 -25.51 -3.45
CA ARG A 366 -5.12 -26.09 -4.79
C ARG A 366 -5.77 -27.48 -4.71
N GLY A 367 -6.22 -27.90 -3.52
CA GLY A 367 -6.81 -29.21 -3.29
C GLY A 367 -5.80 -30.37 -3.32
N ARG A 368 -4.49 -30.08 -3.35
CA ARG A 368 -3.46 -31.12 -3.34
C ARG A 368 -3.12 -31.47 -1.91
N HIS A 369 -2.89 -32.75 -1.67
CA HIS A 369 -2.49 -33.16 -0.33
C HIS A 369 -1.09 -32.69 0.04
N VAL A 370 -0.94 -32.30 1.30
CA VAL A 370 0.33 -31.88 1.88
C VAL A 370 1.06 -33.07 2.52
N ALA A 371 2.37 -32.93 2.73
CA ALA A 371 3.20 -34.00 3.31
C ALA A 371 2.93 -34.22 4.81
N THR A 372 3.23 -35.42 5.31
CA THR A 372 3.34 -35.71 6.75
C THR A 372 4.28 -34.72 7.42
N GLY A 373 3.88 -34.14 8.54
CA GLY A 373 4.69 -33.13 9.21
C GLY A 373 3.92 -32.24 10.18
N VAL A 374 4.62 -31.21 10.68
CA VAL A 374 4.05 -30.21 11.58
C VAL A 374 3.49 -29.05 10.78
N TYR A 375 2.24 -28.70 11.10
CA TYR A 375 1.55 -27.53 10.60
C TYR A 375 1.09 -26.66 11.75
N LEU A 376 0.92 -25.37 11.47
CA LEU A 376 0.36 -24.42 12.42
C LEU A 376 -0.96 -23.91 11.84
N TYR A 377 -1.99 -23.79 12.68
CA TYR A 377 -3.15 -22.98 12.34
C TYR A 377 -3.10 -21.67 13.11
N ARG A 378 -3.50 -20.59 12.47
CA ARG A 378 -3.71 -19.28 13.10
C ARG A 378 -5.19 -18.95 13.03
N LEU A 379 -5.80 -18.80 14.19
CA LEU A 379 -7.15 -18.28 14.38
C LEU A 379 -7.05 -16.79 14.69
N ALA A 380 -7.46 -15.93 13.78
CA ALA A 380 -7.53 -14.49 14.00
C ALA A 380 -8.99 -14.07 14.18
N THR A 381 -9.25 -13.27 15.21
CA THR A 381 -10.56 -12.67 15.54
C THR A 381 -10.36 -11.19 15.87
N PHE A 382 -11.44 -10.41 15.98
CA PHE A 382 -11.35 -9.02 16.46
C PHE A 382 -10.70 -8.91 17.85
N ALA A 383 -10.96 -9.87 18.75
CA ALA A 383 -10.45 -9.84 20.12
C ALA A 383 -8.97 -10.25 20.24
N GLY A 384 -8.38 -10.80 19.18
CA GLY A 384 -7.00 -11.27 19.19
C GLY A 384 -6.78 -12.46 18.26
N ALA A 385 -5.54 -12.92 18.22
CA ALA A 385 -5.13 -14.08 17.43
C ALA A 385 -4.54 -15.18 18.32
N ALA A 386 -4.81 -16.42 17.93
CA ALA A 386 -4.42 -17.62 18.63
C ALA A 386 -3.78 -18.59 17.63
N THR A 387 -2.75 -19.32 18.06
CA THR A 387 -2.05 -20.26 17.19
C THR A 387 -2.06 -21.64 17.84
N GLY A 388 -2.39 -22.66 17.06
CA GLY A 388 -2.27 -24.05 17.49
C GLY A 388 -1.47 -24.89 16.50
N ARG A 389 -0.96 -26.00 17.00
CA ARG A 389 -0.12 -26.93 16.24
C ARG A 389 -0.92 -28.15 15.82
N ILE A 390 -0.74 -28.62 14.59
CA ILE A 390 -1.27 -29.88 14.07
C ILE A 390 -0.11 -30.76 13.67
N VAL A 391 -0.08 -32.00 14.17
CA VAL A 391 0.84 -33.04 13.71
C VAL A 391 0.06 -33.92 12.73
N LEU A 392 0.32 -33.77 11.44
CA LEU A 392 -0.33 -34.55 10.40
C LEU A 392 0.44 -35.84 10.16
N MET A 393 -0.23 -36.98 10.33
CA MET A 393 0.27 -38.31 10.00
C MET A 393 -0.50 -38.86 8.80
N ARG A 394 0.20 -39.57 7.93
CA ARG A 394 -0.37 -40.13 6.73
C ARG A 394 0.21 -41.49 6.41
#